data_AF-A0A6G9HJ48-F1
#
_entry.id   AF-A0A6G9HJ48-F1
#
_cell.length_a   1.000
_cell.length_b   1.000
_cell.length_c   1.000
_cell.angle_alpha   90.00
_cell.angle_beta   90.00
_cell.angle_gamma   90.00
#
_symmetry.space_group_name_H-M   'P 1'
#
loop_
_entity.id
_entity.type
_entity.pdbx_description
1 polymer ?
#
loop_
_entity_poly.entity_id
_entity_poly.type
_entity_poly.pdbx_seq_one_letter_code
_entity_poly.pdbx_strand_id
1 'polypeptide(L)'
;MTAAELLANVPVLVIDLEATCDDADGLPVSDMEIIEIGAVWATVEGSVLDTFQALVRPVVRPQLTPFCRQLTNIQQADVDGAELFPAVAARLASFAQRHQAPGATWGSWGQFDAKQLSRDCERHGIQNPLAAFEHVNLKRRFAKARKIKEVGMARALQMVGLSLDGAHHRGLDDARNIAKLLQWSI
;
A
#
# COMPACT_ATOMS: atom_id res chain seq x y z
N MET A 1 0.67 6.81 32.27
CA MET A 1 1.15 7.02 30.90
C MET A 1 0.85 8.44 30.49
N THR A 2 1.82 9.16 29.94
CA THR A 2 1.64 10.53 29.44
C THR A 2 0.85 10.52 28.12
N ALA A 3 0.26 11.65 27.74
CA ALA A 3 -0.39 11.79 26.41
C ALA A 3 0.59 11.53 25.25
N ALA A 4 1.89 11.77 25.46
CA ALA A 4 2.94 11.45 24.49
C ALA A 4 3.20 9.94 24.35
N GLU A 5 3.15 9.18 25.46
CA GLU A 5 3.27 7.71 25.45
C GLU A 5 2.03 7.03 24.85
N LEU A 6 0.86 7.65 24.96
CA LEU A 6 -0.37 7.18 24.30
C LEU A 6 -0.33 7.37 22.78
N LEU A 7 0.32 8.43 22.28
CA LEU A 7 0.51 8.69 20.85
C LEU A 7 1.61 7.81 20.23
N ALA A 8 2.65 7.45 21.00
CA ALA A 8 3.74 6.59 20.53
C ALA A 8 3.29 5.15 20.20
N ASN A 9 2.15 4.71 20.74
CA ASN A 9 1.65 3.34 20.59
C ASN A 9 0.45 3.20 19.64
N VAL A 10 0.08 4.26 18.92
CA VAL A 10 -1.02 4.14 17.94
C VAL A 10 -0.49 3.40 16.70
N PRO A 11 -1.04 2.22 16.37
CA PRO A 11 -0.57 1.47 15.23
C PRO A 11 -0.92 2.21 13.93
N VAL A 12 -0.17 1.91 12.87
CA VAL A 12 -0.38 2.47 11.53
C VAL A 12 -0.67 1.34 10.56
N LEU A 13 -1.70 1.55 9.74
CA LEU A 13 -2.03 0.66 8.64
C LEU A 13 -1.20 1.04 7.42
N VAL A 14 -0.17 0.29 7.12
CA VAL A 14 0.67 0.51 5.94
C VAL A 14 0.11 -0.29 4.77
N ILE A 15 -0.08 0.36 3.63
CA ILE A 15 -0.63 -0.26 2.42
C ILE A 15 0.27 0.05 1.24
N ASP A 16 0.44 -0.96 0.39
CA ASP A 16 1.08 -0.85 -0.91
C ASP A 16 0.22 -1.57 -1.95
N LEU A 17 0.01 -0.91 -3.10
CA LEU A 17 -0.84 -1.40 -4.18
C LEU A 17 -0.01 -1.68 -5.42
N GLU A 18 -0.15 -2.89 -5.96
CA GLU A 18 0.24 -3.15 -7.34
C GLU A 18 -0.95 -2.88 -8.26
N ALA A 19 -0.66 -2.29 -9.42
CA ALA A 19 -1.66 -1.94 -10.41
C ALA A 19 -1.26 -2.43 -11.80
N THR A 20 -2.26 -2.58 -12.69
CA THR A 20 -2.00 -2.74 -14.11
C THR A 20 -1.08 -1.62 -14.61
N CYS A 21 -0.05 -1.97 -15.37
CA CYS A 21 0.95 -1.02 -15.86
C CYS A 21 1.50 -1.43 -17.23
N ASP A 22 2.17 -0.48 -17.88
CA ASP A 22 2.75 -0.62 -19.22
C ASP A 22 4.03 0.21 -19.29
N ASP A 23 5.02 -0.22 -20.07
CA ASP A 23 6.29 0.49 -20.25
C ASP A 23 6.26 1.51 -21.40
N ALA A 24 5.27 1.42 -22.29
CA ALA A 24 5.18 2.19 -23.53
C ALA A 24 4.25 3.43 -23.45
N ASP A 25 3.96 3.96 -22.25
CA ASP A 25 3.02 5.06 -22.00
C ASP A 25 1.58 4.83 -22.56
N GLY A 26 1.26 3.59 -22.97
CA GLY A 26 0.00 3.23 -23.62
C GLY A 26 -1.18 2.96 -22.68
N LEU A 27 -0.93 3.00 -21.36
CA LEU A 27 -1.97 2.87 -20.35
C LEU A 27 -2.25 4.23 -19.70
N PRO A 28 -3.40 4.85 -20.03
CA PRO A 28 -3.84 6.04 -19.32
C PRO A 28 -3.95 5.74 -17.83
N VAL A 29 -3.55 6.70 -16.99
CA VAL A 29 -3.72 6.62 -15.53
C VAL A 29 -5.19 6.36 -15.17
N SER A 30 -6.13 6.86 -15.97
CA SER A 30 -7.58 6.58 -15.80
C SER A 30 -7.98 5.11 -16.00
N ASP A 31 -7.13 4.30 -16.61
CA ASP A 31 -7.41 2.90 -16.98
C ASP A 31 -6.64 1.91 -16.10
N MET A 32 -5.74 2.39 -15.24
CA MET A 32 -5.06 1.57 -14.25
C MET A 32 -6.08 0.99 -13.26
N GLU A 33 -5.87 -0.25 -12.86
CA GLU A 33 -6.69 -1.03 -11.94
C GLU A 33 -5.78 -1.71 -10.92
N ILE A 34 -6.25 -1.82 -9.67
CA ILE A 34 -5.53 -2.56 -8.63
C ILE A 34 -5.51 -4.04 -9.00
N ILE A 35 -4.36 -4.69 -8.86
CA ILE A 35 -4.17 -6.14 -9.08
C ILE A 35 -3.62 -6.87 -7.86
N GLU A 36 -3.02 -6.15 -6.90
CA GLU A 36 -2.67 -6.66 -5.58
C GLU A 36 -2.85 -5.57 -4.53
N ILE A 37 -3.38 -5.95 -3.37
CA ILE A 37 -3.38 -5.13 -2.16
C ILE A 37 -2.53 -5.86 -1.12
N GLY A 38 -1.41 -5.26 -0.75
CA GLY A 38 -0.67 -5.64 0.45
C GLY A 38 -0.91 -4.63 1.56
N ALA A 39 -1.20 -5.13 2.76
CA ALA A 39 -1.39 -4.27 3.91
C ALA A 39 -0.84 -4.90 5.18
N VAL A 40 -0.29 -4.07 6.06
CA VAL A 40 0.15 -4.49 7.40
C VAL A 40 -0.30 -3.47 8.44
N TRP A 41 -0.80 -3.96 9.56
CA TRP A 41 -0.83 -3.16 10.77
C TRP A 41 0.54 -3.26 11.44
N ALA A 42 1.13 -2.13 11.79
CA ALA A 42 2.44 -2.09 12.42
C ALA A 42 2.53 -1.04 13.54
N THR A 43 3.40 -1.29 14.50
CA THR A 43 3.83 -0.28 15.48
C THR A 43 4.71 0.77 14.80
N VAL A 44 4.93 1.92 15.46
CA VAL A 44 5.80 2.98 14.93
C VAL A 44 7.24 2.48 14.75
N GLU A 45 7.70 1.54 15.58
CA GLU A 45 9.02 0.91 15.49
C GLU A 45 9.12 -0.07 14.30
N GLY A 46 8.01 -0.33 13.59
CA GLY A 46 7.95 -1.21 12.44
C GLY A 46 7.69 -2.69 12.79
N SER A 47 7.25 -2.99 14.01
CA SER A 47 6.82 -4.35 14.37
C SER A 47 5.46 -4.64 13.74
N VAL A 48 5.37 -5.70 12.93
CA VAL A 48 4.13 -6.11 12.27
C VAL A 48 3.20 -6.80 13.27
N LEU A 49 1.99 -6.27 13.40
CA LEU A 49 0.92 -6.78 14.25
C LEU A 49 0.00 -7.74 13.49
N ASP A 50 -0.26 -7.43 12.23
CA ASP A 50 -1.17 -8.20 11.39
C ASP A 50 -0.92 -7.91 9.91
N THR A 51 -1.34 -8.83 9.04
CA THR A 51 -1.11 -8.74 7.60
C THR A 51 -2.35 -9.08 6.79
N PHE A 52 -2.46 -8.45 5.63
CA PHE A 52 -3.47 -8.72 4.63
C PHE A 52 -2.82 -8.72 3.26
N GLN A 53 -3.20 -9.69 2.44
CA GLN A 53 -2.81 -9.76 1.04
C GLN A 53 -3.97 -10.32 0.23
N ALA A 54 -4.25 -9.67 -0.88
CA ALA A 54 -5.24 -10.15 -1.83
C ALA A 54 -4.89 -9.69 -3.24
N LEU A 55 -5.01 -10.61 -4.19
CA LEU A 55 -5.02 -10.28 -5.60
C LEU A 55 -6.40 -9.80 -6.02
N VAL A 56 -6.44 -8.99 -7.07
CA VAL A 56 -7.66 -8.40 -7.63
C VAL A 56 -7.69 -8.68 -9.12
N ARG A 57 -8.84 -9.11 -9.62
CA ARG A 57 -9.04 -9.32 -11.05
C ARG A 57 -9.42 -7.99 -11.74
N PRO A 58 -8.59 -7.47 -12.67
CA PRO A 58 -8.90 -6.28 -13.45
C PRO A 58 -10.02 -6.54 -14.47
N VAL A 59 -10.86 -5.54 -14.75
CA VAL A 59 -12.02 -5.62 -15.64
C VAL A 59 -11.94 -4.69 -16.86
N VAL A 60 -11.17 -3.60 -16.79
CA VAL A 60 -10.93 -2.68 -17.91
C VAL A 60 -9.87 -3.27 -18.84
N ARG A 61 -8.76 -3.73 -18.28
CA ARG A 61 -7.72 -4.47 -19.01
C ARG A 61 -7.40 -5.78 -18.30
N PRO A 62 -8.22 -6.83 -18.53
CA PRO A 62 -8.06 -8.12 -17.86
C PRO A 62 -6.74 -8.83 -18.15
N GLN A 63 -6.07 -8.47 -19.26
CA GLN A 63 -4.80 -9.07 -19.68
C GLN A 63 -3.63 -8.20 -19.23
N LEU A 64 -2.80 -8.75 -18.34
CA LEU A 64 -1.59 -8.09 -17.86
C LEU A 64 -0.57 -7.99 -19.00
N THR A 65 0.09 -6.83 -19.08
CA THR A 65 1.21 -6.66 -20.02
C THR A 65 2.41 -7.52 -19.58
N PRO A 66 3.31 -7.89 -20.51
CA PRO A 66 4.57 -8.56 -20.13
C PRO A 66 5.38 -7.74 -19.12
N PHE A 67 5.42 -6.42 -19.28
CA PHE A 67 6.08 -5.51 -18.35
C PHE A 67 5.48 -5.61 -16.93
N CYS A 68 4.16 -5.53 -16.81
CA CYS A 68 3.47 -5.62 -15.52
C CYS A 68 3.76 -6.94 -14.80
N ARG A 69 3.70 -8.07 -15.53
CA ARG A 69 4.04 -9.39 -14.97
C ARG A 69 5.50 -9.49 -14.55
N GLN A 70 6.42 -8.90 -15.32
CA GLN A 70 7.85 -8.91 -14.98
C GLN A 70 8.15 -8.01 -13.78
N LEU A 71 7.53 -6.83 -13.73
CA LEU A 71 7.72 -5.87 -12.65
C LEU A 71 7.21 -6.43 -11.33
N THR A 72 5.95 -6.89 -11.31
CA THR A 72 5.23 -7.29 -10.09
C THR A 72 5.39 -8.77 -9.75
N ASN A 73 5.91 -9.58 -10.68
CA ASN A 73 5.93 -11.04 -10.57
C ASN A 73 4.53 -11.69 -10.43
N ILE A 74 3.44 -10.96 -10.69
CA ILE A 74 2.07 -11.47 -10.71
C ILE A 74 1.80 -12.08 -12.10
N GLN A 75 1.35 -13.33 -12.14
CA GLN A 75 1.04 -14.04 -13.38
C GLN A 75 -0.41 -13.82 -13.81
N GLN A 76 -0.69 -14.02 -15.10
CA GLN A 76 -2.05 -13.89 -15.63
C GLN A 76 -3.04 -14.83 -14.92
N ALA A 77 -2.64 -16.08 -14.67
CA ALA A 77 -3.46 -17.06 -13.97
C ALA A 77 -3.81 -16.63 -12.54
N ASP A 78 -2.94 -15.82 -11.90
CA ASP A 78 -3.16 -15.34 -10.54
C ASP A 78 -4.34 -14.34 -10.50
N VAL A 79 -4.38 -13.39 -11.44
CA VAL A 79 -5.47 -12.42 -11.54
C VAL A 79 -6.74 -13.00 -12.17
N ASP A 80 -6.64 -14.00 -13.05
CA ASP A 80 -7.80 -14.66 -13.64
C ASP A 80 -8.66 -15.36 -12.57
N GLY A 81 -7.99 -15.98 -11.59
CA GLY A 81 -8.61 -16.66 -10.44
C GLY A 81 -8.97 -15.76 -9.26
N ALA A 82 -8.60 -14.47 -9.31
CA ALA A 82 -8.81 -13.54 -8.21
C ALA A 82 -10.26 -13.03 -8.11
N GLU A 83 -10.60 -12.54 -6.92
CA GLU A 83 -11.88 -11.84 -6.70
C GLU A 83 -11.88 -10.46 -7.38
N LEU A 84 -13.09 -9.94 -7.63
CA LEU A 84 -13.25 -8.57 -8.11
C LEU A 84 -12.97 -7.56 -6.99
N PHE A 85 -12.56 -6.36 -7.39
CA PHE A 85 -12.20 -5.28 -6.46
C PHE A 85 -13.23 -5.03 -5.34
N PRO A 86 -14.56 -5.00 -5.56
CA PRO A 86 -15.53 -4.76 -4.48
C PRO A 86 -15.46 -5.78 -3.33
N ALA A 87 -15.24 -7.06 -3.63
CA ALA A 87 -15.13 -8.09 -2.62
C ALA A 87 -13.82 -7.95 -1.82
N VAL A 88 -12.72 -7.69 -2.52
CA VAL A 88 -11.41 -7.46 -1.89
C VAL A 88 -11.42 -6.18 -1.05
N ALA A 89 -12.06 -5.11 -1.51
CA ALA A 89 -12.23 -3.87 -0.76
C ALA A 89 -13.04 -4.08 0.53
N ALA A 90 -14.09 -4.90 0.52
CA ALA A 90 -14.85 -5.23 1.72
C ALA A 90 -14.01 -6.03 2.74
N ARG A 91 -13.16 -6.94 2.26
CA ARG A 91 -12.19 -7.67 3.10
C ARG A 91 -11.13 -6.72 3.68
N LEU A 92 -10.63 -5.76 2.88
CA LEU A 92 -9.71 -4.72 3.35
C LEU A 92 -10.36 -3.83 4.42
N ALA A 93 -11.62 -3.43 4.25
CA ALA A 93 -12.35 -2.66 5.25
C ALA A 93 -12.46 -3.43 6.59
N SER A 94 -12.77 -4.72 6.51
CA SER A 94 -12.82 -5.60 7.69
C SER A 94 -11.44 -5.75 8.35
N PHE A 95 -10.38 -5.87 7.54
CA PHE A 95 -9.00 -5.90 8.03
C PHE A 95 -8.61 -4.59 8.75
N ALA A 96 -8.98 -3.44 8.19
CA ALA A 96 -8.68 -2.13 8.75
C ALA A 96 -9.33 -1.92 10.13
N GLN A 97 -10.46 -2.58 10.42
CA GLN A 97 -11.11 -2.43 11.73
C GLN A 97 -10.39 -3.18 12.86
N ARG A 98 -9.58 -4.21 12.56
CA ARG A 98 -9.02 -5.13 13.57
C ARG A 98 -8.13 -4.46 14.62
N HIS A 99 -7.36 -3.44 14.22
CA HIS A 99 -6.43 -2.70 15.09
C HIS A 99 -6.73 -1.20 15.13
N GLN A 100 -7.96 -0.80 14.75
CA GLN A 100 -8.35 0.60 14.78
C GLN A 100 -8.29 1.14 16.21
N ALA A 101 -7.63 2.28 16.36
CA ALA A 101 -7.56 3.03 17.61
C ALA A 101 -7.81 4.52 17.33
N PRO A 102 -8.21 5.33 18.34
CA PRO A 102 -8.30 6.77 18.18
C PRO A 102 -6.97 7.36 17.66
N GLY A 103 -7.03 8.07 16.54
CA GLY A 103 -5.85 8.65 15.89
C GLY A 103 -5.08 7.68 14.98
N ALA A 104 -5.55 6.44 14.79
CA ALA A 104 -4.94 5.54 13.81
C ALA A 104 -5.07 6.11 12.41
N THR A 105 -3.97 6.03 11.66
CA THR A 105 -3.87 6.48 10.28
C THR A 105 -3.53 5.29 9.39
N TRP A 106 -3.70 5.48 8.09
CA TRP A 106 -3.10 4.58 7.12
C TRP A 106 -2.08 5.33 6.27
N GLY A 107 -1.05 4.66 5.81
CA GLY A 107 0.03 5.28 5.07
C GLY A 107 0.53 4.41 3.93
N SER A 108 1.10 5.07 2.92
CA SER A 108 1.74 4.40 1.80
C SER A 108 3.01 5.15 1.37
N TRP A 109 3.84 4.54 0.52
CA TRP A 109 5.10 5.14 0.08
C TRP A 109 4.93 6.11 -1.10
N GLY A 110 3.98 7.03 -0.97
CA GLY A 110 3.68 8.04 -1.96
C GLY A 110 2.21 8.43 -1.94
N GLN A 111 1.78 9.15 -2.99
CA GLN A 111 0.36 9.49 -3.16
C GLN A 111 -0.35 8.56 -4.15
N PHE A 112 0.39 7.68 -4.83
CA PHE A 112 -0.16 6.82 -5.86
C PHE A 112 -1.27 5.92 -5.30
N ASP A 113 -1.02 5.24 -4.19
CA ASP A 113 -1.95 4.24 -3.62
C ASP A 113 -3.28 4.86 -3.23
N ALA A 114 -3.25 5.99 -2.51
CA ALA A 114 -4.46 6.72 -2.12
C ALA A 114 -5.27 7.22 -3.33
N LYS A 115 -4.57 7.63 -4.41
CA LYS A 115 -5.22 8.03 -5.66
C LYS A 115 -5.76 6.84 -6.44
N GLN A 116 -5.06 5.71 -6.45
CA GLN A 116 -5.49 4.50 -7.14
C GLN A 116 -6.67 3.87 -6.42
N LEU A 117 -6.62 3.72 -5.10
CA LEU A 117 -7.74 3.23 -4.30
C LEU A 117 -9.00 4.06 -4.52
N SER A 118 -8.89 5.39 -4.53
CA SER A 118 -10.03 6.28 -4.81
C SER A 118 -10.60 6.07 -6.21
N ARG A 119 -9.75 5.90 -7.23
CA ARG A 119 -10.17 5.66 -8.63
C ARG A 119 -10.89 4.33 -8.79
N ASP A 120 -10.35 3.25 -8.21
CA ASP A 120 -11.01 1.94 -8.27
C ASP A 120 -12.35 1.98 -7.51
N CYS A 121 -12.43 2.68 -6.37
CA CYS A 121 -13.71 2.88 -5.66
C CYS A 121 -14.75 3.62 -6.52
N GLU A 122 -14.34 4.71 -7.17
CA GLU A 122 -15.20 5.47 -8.09
C GLU A 122 -15.66 4.61 -9.27
N ARG A 123 -14.72 3.89 -9.93
CA ARG A 123 -15.02 3.00 -11.05
C ARG A 123 -16.07 1.95 -10.69
N HIS A 124 -15.94 1.36 -9.51
CA HIS A 124 -16.83 0.29 -9.05
C HIS A 124 -18.08 0.79 -8.32
N GLY A 125 -18.23 2.10 -8.12
CA GLY A 125 -19.37 2.69 -7.42
C GLY A 125 -19.47 2.28 -5.95
N ILE A 126 -18.34 2.05 -5.28
CA ILE A 126 -18.28 1.64 -3.87
C ILE A 126 -17.68 2.72 -2.97
N GLN A 127 -18.01 2.67 -1.69
CA GLN A 127 -17.37 3.51 -0.69
C GLN A 127 -15.91 3.11 -0.50
N ASN A 128 -15.03 4.10 -0.30
CA ASN A 128 -13.63 3.85 0.02
C ASN A 128 -13.51 3.05 1.34
N PRO A 129 -12.86 1.86 1.32
CA PRO A 129 -12.77 0.98 2.49
C PRO A 129 -12.00 1.59 3.67
N LEU A 130 -11.25 2.67 3.43
CA LEU A 130 -10.42 3.37 4.41
C LEU A 130 -10.92 4.79 4.70
N ALA A 131 -12.17 5.13 4.34
CA ALA A 131 -12.73 6.47 4.51
C ALA A 131 -12.71 6.98 5.97
N ALA A 132 -12.64 6.07 6.95
CA ALA A 132 -12.54 6.40 8.38
C ALA A 132 -11.12 6.77 8.83
N PHE A 133 -10.11 6.65 7.97
CA PHE A 133 -8.71 6.82 8.30
C PHE A 133 -8.09 7.95 7.47
N GLU A 134 -7.32 8.83 8.11
CA GLU A 134 -6.50 9.81 7.39
C GLU A 134 -5.35 9.08 6.67
N HIS A 135 -5.08 9.46 5.41
CA HIS A 135 -3.92 8.99 4.66
C HIS A 135 -2.68 9.82 4.97
N VAL A 136 -1.56 9.13 5.23
CA VAL A 136 -0.24 9.73 5.41
C VAL A 136 0.68 9.30 4.28
N ASN A 137 1.20 10.27 3.52
CA ASN A 137 2.28 10.03 2.58
C ASN A 137 3.62 9.88 3.33
N LEU A 138 3.98 8.62 3.64
CA LEU A 138 5.16 8.26 4.43
C LEU A 138 6.46 8.67 3.73
N LYS A 139 6.51 8.55 2.39
CA LYS A 139 7.65 8.98 1.56
C LYS A 139 7.95 10.47 1.75
N ARG A 140 6.91 11.31 1.73
CA ARG A 140 7.05 12.76 1.93
C ARG A 140 7.50 13.10 3.35
N ARG A 141 6.96 12.40 4.35
CA ARG A 141 7.36 12.58 5.77
C ARG A 141 8.82 12.21 5.99
N PHE A 142 9.24 11.05 5.46
CA PHE A 142 10.63 10.58 5.51
C PHE A 142 11.61 11.60 4.92
N ALA A 143 11.27 12.14 3.74
CA ALA A 143 12.08 13.14 3.05
C ALA A 143 12.17 14.46 3.84
N LYS A 144 11.02 14.94 4.35
CA LYS A 144 10.94 16.17 5.15
C LYS A 144 11.78 16.08 6.42
N ALA A 145 11.70 14.98 7.16
CA ALA A 145 12.47 14.76 8.39
C ALA A 145 14.00 14.85 8.15
N ARG A 146 14.45 14.49 6.95
CA ARG A 146 15.87 14.47 6.56
C ARG A 146 16.33 15.66 5.73
N LYS A 147 15.43 16.57 5.36
CA LYS A 147 15.70 17.69 4.43
C LYS A 147 16.28 17.23 3.08
N ILE A 148 15.75 16.13 2.55
CA ILE A 148 16.11 15.58 1.22
C ILE A 148 14.93 15.63 0.26
N LYS A 149 15.17 15.34 -1.02
CA LYS A 149 14.11 15.02 -1.97
C LYS A 149 13.51 13.64 -1.66
N GLU A 150 12.27 13.42 -2.07
CA GLU A 150 11.62 12.11 -1.97
C GLU A 150 12.43 11.02 -2.71
N VAL A 151 12.55 9.84 -2.09
CA VAL A 151 13.30 8.70 -2.63
C VAL A 151 12.44 7.44 -2.64
N GLY A 152 12.77 6.46 -3.50
CA GLY A 152 12.11 5.15 -3.50
C GLY A 152 12.35 4.37 -2.21
N MET A 153 11.46 3.42 -1.90
CA MET A 153 11.46 2.66 -0.64
C MET A 153 12.78 1.89 -0.44
N ALA A 154 13.29 1.20 -1.48
CA ALA A 154 14.58 0.52 -1.41
C ALA A 154 15.74 1.46 -1.07
N ARG A 155 15.76 2.67 -1.64
CA ARG A 155 16.77 3.68 -1.31
C ARG A 155 16.62 4.20 0.12
N ALA A 156 15.38 4.39 0.59
CA ALA A 156 15.11 4.81 1.95
C ALA A 156 15.61 3.78 2.98
N LEU A 157 15.39 2.48 2.75
CA LEU A 157 15.93 1.39 3.56
C LEU A 157 17.46 1.44 3.63
N GLN A 158 18.13 1.57 2.48
CA GLN A 158 19.59 1.70 2.43
C GLN A 158 20.11 2.90 3.24
N MET A 159 19.40 4.04 3.18
CA MET A 159 19.78 5.24 3.91
C MET A 159 19.72 5.10 5.43
N VAL A 160 18.92 4.16 5.93
CA VAL A 160 18.79 3.87 7.38
C VAL A 160 19.47 2.56 7.77
N GLY A 161 20.24 1.94 6.87
CA GLY A 161 20.99 0.72 7.14
C GLY A 161 20.14 -0.54 7.24
N LEU A 162 18.95 -0.57 6.62
CA LEU A 162 18.07 -1.73 6.59
C LEU A 162 18.12 -2.46 5.24
N SER A 163 17.91 -3.77 5.27
CA SER A 163 17.71 -4.60 4.07
C SER A 163 16.26 -4.53 3.59
N LEU A 164 16.11 -4.65 2.27
CA LEU A 164 14.84 -5.04 1.65
C LEU A 164 14.69 -6.55 1.86
N ASP A 165 13.55 -6.96 2.41
CA ASP A 165 13.21 -8.38 2.59
C ASP A 165 12.06 -8.75 1.66
N GLY A 166 12.06 -9.97 1.12
CA GLY A 166 11.02 -10.42 0.18
C GLY A 166 11.26 -9.94 -1.25
N ALA A 167 10.22 -10.02 -2.07
CA ALA A 167 10.25 -9.61 -3.47
C ALA A 167 9.81 -8.14 -3.59
N HIS A 168 10.66 -7.31 -4.20
CA HIS A 168 10.27 -5.94 -4.53
C HIS A 168 9.15 -5.95 -5.57
N HIS A 169 8.20 -5.02 -5.48
CA HIS A 169 6.97 -4.97 -6.29
C HIS A 169 6.02 -6.15 -6.03
N ARG A 170 6.01 -6.62 -4.79
CA ARG A 170 4.92 -7.44 -4.24
C ARG A 170 4.31 -6.67 -3.10
N GLY A 171 3.01 -6.38 -3.19
CA GLY A 171 2.38 -5.40 -2.31
C GLY A 171 2.56 -5.73 -0.82
N LEU A 172 2.48 -7.01 -0.41
CA LEU A 172 2.67 -7.36 1.01
C LEU A 172 4.13 -7.19 1.45
N ASP A 173 5.09 -7.57 0.63
CA ASP A 173 6.51 -7.45 0.95
C ASP A 173 6.91 -5.97 0.99
N ASP A 174 6.44 -5.17 0.03
CA ASP A 174 6.67 -3.73 0.02
C ASP A 174 5.98 -3.05 1.22
N ALA A 175 4.74 -3.41 1.58
CA ALA A 175 4.09 -2.91 2.81
C ALA A 175 4.87 -3.25 4.08
N ARG A 176 5.44 -4.46 4.20
CA ARG A 176 6.31 -4.85 5.33
C ARG A 176 7.59 -4.02 5.36
N ASN A 177 8.20 -3.79 4.21
CA ASN A 177 9.41 -2.97 4.12
C ASN A 177 9.14 -1.49 4.43
N ILE A 178 8.00 -0.96 4.00
CA ILE A 178 7.55 0.39 4.35
C ILE A 178 7.27 0.48 5.86
N ALA A 179 6.71 -0.56 6.48
CA ALA A 179 6.48 -0.59 7.93
C ALA A 179 7.78 -0.41 8.73
N LYS A 180 8.89 -1.01 8.27
CA LYS A 180 10.21 -0.77 8.90
C LYS A 180 10.61 0.70 8.89
N LEU A 181 10.14 1.47 7.92
CA LEU A 181 10.46 2.88 7.74
C LEU A 181 9.61 3.84 8.61
N LEU A 182 8.62 3.33 9.36
CA LEU A 182 7.65 4.15 10.10
C LEU A 182 8.29 5.08 11.13
N GLN A 183 9.25 4.60 11.93
CA GLN A 183 9.95 5.40 12.96
C GLN A 183 10.66 6.64 12.40
N TRP A 184 10.85 6.69 11.08
CA TRP A 184 11.51 7.76 10.35
C TRP A 184 10.56 8.58 9.48
N SER A 185 9.28 8.24 9.47
CA SER A 185 8.25 8.71 8.54
C SER A 185 6.99 9.22 9.26
N ILE A 186 6.97 9.26 10.58
CA ILE A 186 5.84 9.73 11.40
C ILE A 186 6.32 10.80 12.38
#